data_AF-A0A1M3ILT0-F1
#
_entry.id   AF-A0A1M3ILT0-F1
#
_cell.length_a   1.000
_cell.length_b   1.000
_cell.length_c   1.000
_cell.angle_alpha   90.00
_cell.angle_beta   90.00
_cell.angle_gamma   90.00
#
_symmetry.space_group_name_H-M   'P 1'
#
loop_
_entity.id
_entity.type
_entity.pdbx_description
1 polymer ?
#
loop_
_entity_poly.entity_id
_entity_poly.type
_entity_poly.pdbx_seq_one_letter_code
_entity_poly.pdbx_strand_id
1 'polypeptide(L)'
;MKQKLNRNSWDLEHYKRKLKRFEVSDRKAENRTKIQLGGLILKSGLADFLEINPGDDLQLDPLAREKATTLLGVLLNATEQLQNDPDGTLKQECSHRGMKAMHQQFMRLKS
;
A
#
# COMPACT_ATOMS: atom_id res chain seq x y z
N MET A 1 -28.12 17.36 -41.77
CA MET A 1 -27.91 17.71 -40.34
C MET A 1 -27.94 16.53 -39.35
N LYS A 2 -28.45 15.33 -39.69
CA LYS A 2 -28.53 14.19 -38.74
C LYS A 2 -27.22 13.39 -38.52
N GLN A 3 -26.29 13.39 -39.49
CA GLN A 3 -25.05 12.59 -39.38
C GLN A 3 -24.00 13.14 -38.40
N LYS A 4 -23.92 14.48 -38.22
CA LYS A 4 -22.97 15.11 -37.27
C LYS A 4 -23.29 14.81 -35.80
N LEU A 5 -24.57 14.69 -35.45
CA LEU A 5 -25.02 14.39 -34.08
C LEU A 5 -24.60 12.98 -33.63
N ASN A 6 -24.64 12.01 -34.55
CA ASN A 6 -24.28 10.62 -34.25
C ASN A 6 -22.76 10.44 -34.03
N ARG A 7 -21.92 11.18 -34.78
CA ARG A 7 -20.46 11.19 -34.58
C ARG A 7 -20.07 11.76 -33.21
N ASN A 8 -20.65 12.88 -32.84
CA ASN A 8 -20.39 13.51 -31.53
C ASN A 8 -20.80 12.59 -30.36
N SER A 9 -21.89 11.82 -30.51
CA SER A 9 -22.31 10.84 -29.50
C SER A 9 -21.31 9.69 -29.34
N TRP A 10 -20.73 9.21 -30.45
CA TRP A 10 -19.71 8.15 -30.43
C TRP A 10 -18.39 8.62 -29.82
N ASP A 11 -17.96 9.84 -30.14
CA ASP A 11 -16.74 10.43 -29.59
C ASP A 11 -16.87 10.69 -28.07
N LEU A 12 -18.05 11.14 -27.62
CA LEU A 12 -18.38 11.28 -26.20
C LEU A 12 -18.36 9.93 -25.46
N GLU A 13 -18.96 8.89 -26.03
CA GLU A 13 -18.94 7.55 -25.42
C GLU A 13 -17.54 6.94 -25.40
N HIS A 14 -16.73 7.17 -26.44
CA HIS A 14 -15.34 6.75 -26.46
C HIS A 14 -14.50 7.49 -25.39
N TYR A 15 -14.70 8.80 -25.23
CA TYR A 15 -14.04 9.59 -24.21
C TYR A 15 -14.43 9.15 -22.79
N LYS A 16 -15.72 8.91 -22.53
CA LYS A 16 -16.20 8.36 -21.24
C LYS A 16 -15.58 7.00 -20.93
N ARG A 17 -15.48 6.10 -21.91
CA ARG A 17 -14.82 4.80 -21.75
C ARG A 17 -13.33 4.95 -21.44
N LYS A 18 -12.65 5.90 -22.08
CA LYS A 18 -11.24 6.21 -21.82
C LYS A 18 -11.03 6.73 -20.40
N LEU A 19 -11.85 7.69 -19.94
CA LEU A 19 -11.82 8.20 -18.57
C LEU A 19 -12.08 7.10 -17.53
N LYS A 20 -13.10 6.27 -17.75
CA LYS A 20 -13.40 5.13 -16.86
C LYS A 20 -12.24 4.13 -16.79
N ARG A 21 -11.51 3.91 -17.90
CA ARG A 21 -10.30 3.06 -17.91
C ARG A 21 -9.16 3.67 -17.11
N PHE A 22 -8.97 5.00 -17.19
CA PHE A 22 -7.99 5.68 -16.35
C PHE A 22 -8.35 5.57 -14.87
N GLU A 23 -9.59 5.86 -14.49
CA GLU A 23 -10.06 5.72 -13.11
C GLU A 23 -9.90 4.28 -12.57
N VAL A 24 -10.23 3.27 -13.39
CA VAL A 24 -10.01 1.86 -13.02
C VAL A 24 -8.53 1.53 -12.93
N SER A 25 -7.69 2.09 -13.81
CA SER A 25 -6.24 1.90 -13.77
C SER A 25 -5.65 2.51 -12.49
N ASP A 26 -6.09 3.70 -12.12
CA ASP A 26 -5.63 4.41 -10.93
C ASP A 26 -6.04 3.65 -9.66
N ARG A 27 -7.28 3.19 -9.57
CA ARG A 27 -7.74 2.32 -8.47
C ARG A 27 -6.94 1.02 -8.38
N LYS A 28 -6.60 0.40 -9.51
CA LYS A 28 -5.77 -0.80 -9.52
C LYS A 28 -4.35 -0.52 -9.04
N ALA A 29 -3.79 0.63 -9.41
CA ALA A 29 -2.47 1.05 -8.93
C ALA A 29 -2.50 1.31 -7.42
N GLU A 30 -3.50 2.05 -6.93
CA GLU A 30 -3.68 2.34 -5.51
C GLU A 30 -3.85 1.06 -4.68
N ASN A 31 -4.72 0.15 -5.10
CA ASN A 31 -4.91 -1.13 -4.41
C ASN A 31 -3.63 -1.96 -4.37
N ARG A 32 -2.84 -1.95 -5.47
CA ARG A 32 -1.55 -2.64 -5.50
C ARG A 32 -0.58 -2.05 -4.48
N THR A 33 -0.49 -0.73 -4.38
CA THR A 33 0.33 -0.06 -3.37
C THR A 33 -0.11 -0.43 -1.96
N LYS A 34 -1.40 -0.40 -1.66
CA LYS A 34 -1.93 -0.81 -0.35
C LYS A 34 -1.56 -2.25 0.00
N ILE A 35 -1.71 -3.17 -0.96
CA ILE A 35 -1.33 -4.57 -0.79
C ILE A 35 0.18 -4.71 -0.56
N GLN A 36 1.00 -3.98 -1.31
CA GLN A 36 2.46 -4.01 -1.15
C GLN A 36 2.90 -3.47 0.22
N LEU A 37 2.29 -2.37 0.69
CA LEU A 37 2.54 -1.82 2.03
C LEU A 37 2.16 -2.83 3.12
N GLY A 38 0.97 -3.44 3.02
CA GLY A 38 0.58 -4.52 3.94
C GLY A 38 1.55 -5.69 3.91
N GLY A 39 2.03 -6.06 2.71
CA GLY A 39 3.07 -7.09 2.55
C GLY A 39 4.38 -6.75 3.24
N LEU A 40 4.78 -5.47 3.29
CA LEU A 40 5.98 -5.05 4.04
C LEU A 40 5.80 -5.18 5.55
N ILE A 41 4.61 -4.88 6.08
CA ILE A 41 4.28 -5.04 7.50
C ILE A 41 4.32 -6.52 7.91
N LEU A 42 3.80 -7.42 7.07
CA LEU A 42 3.91 -8.87 7.29
C LEU A 42 5.39 -9.31 7.26
N LYS A 43 6.14 -8.86 6.25
CA LYS A 43 7.54 -9.25 6.05
C LYS A 43 8.50 -8.74 7.11
N SER A 44 8.17 -7.65 7.80
CA SER A 44 8.98 -7.14 8.90
C SER A 44 8.79 -7.93 10.20
N GLY A 45 7.81 -8.84 10.25
CA GLY A 45 7.39 -9.55 11.47
C GLY A 45 6.56 -8.69 12.43
N LEU A 46 6.21 -7.45 12.04
CA LEU A 46 5.47 -6.54 12.90
C LEU A 46 4.03 -7.00 13.09
N ALA A 47 3.39 -7.55 12.06
CA ALA A 47 2.06 -8.11 12.18
C ALA A 47 2.02 -9.28 13.20
N ASP A 48 2.97 -10.22 13.08
CA ASP A 48 3.08 -11.35 14.00
C ASP A 48 3.33 -10.90 15.44
N PHE A 49 4.20 -9.90 15.63
CA PHE A 49 4.49 -9.31 16.93
C PHE A 49 3.25 -8.67 17.59
N LEU A 50 2.36 -8.10 16.78
CA LEU A 50 1.10 -7.50 17.23
C LEU A 50 -0.09 -8.47 17.16
N GLU A 51 0.18 -9.75 16.89
CA GLU A 51 -0.82 -10.82 16.74
C GLU A 51 -1.91 -10.51 15.71
N ILE A 52 -1.55 -9.80 14.64
CA ILE A 52 -2.45 -9.48 13.52
C ILE A 52 -2.33 -10.60 12.48
N ASN A 53 -3.41 -11.32 12.24
CA ASN A 53 -3.44 -12.44 11.30
C ASN A 53 -4.07 -12.02 9.96
N PRO A 54 -3.62 -12.61 8.84
CA PRO A 54 -4.32 -12.48 7.57
C PRO A 54 -5.78 -12.96 7.68
N GLY A 55 -6.72 -12.07 7.37
CA GLY A 55 -8.16 -12.35 7.46
C GLY A 55 -8.85 -11.69 8.65
N ASP A 56 -8.10 -11.13 9.60
CA ASP A 56 -8.67 -10.34 10.70
C ASP A 56 -9.41 -9.10 10.15
N ASP A 57 -10.62 -8.84 10.68
CA ASP A 57 -11.36 -7.61 10.40
C ASP A 57 -10.88 -6.50 11.33
N LEU A 58 -9.82 -5.81 10.92
CA LEU A 58 -9.18 -4.72 11.68
C LEU A 58 -10.07 -3.50 11.94
N GLN A 59 -11.31 -3.48 11.43
CA GLN A 59 -12.24 -2.36 11.59
C GLN A 59 -13.41 -2.71 12.49
N LEU A 60 -14.08 -3.83 12.22
CA LEU A 60 -15.34 -4.20 12.85
C LEU A 60 -15.16 -5.08 14.10
N ASP A 61 -14.14 -5.93 14.14
CA ASP A 61 -13.82 -6.73 15.32
C ASP A 61 -13.15 -5.84 16.39
N PRO A 62 -13.75 -5.66 17.58
CA PRO A 62 -13.17 -4.84 18.64
C PRO A 62 -11.75 -5.25 19.04
N LEU A 63 -11.44 -6.55 19.07
CA LEU A 63 -10.10 -7.04 19.46
C LEU A 63 -9.08 -6.76 18.35
N ALA A 64 -9.43 -7.07 17.11
CA ALA A 64 -8.59 -6.75 15.96
C ALA A 64 -8.38 -5.24 15.78
N ARG A 65 -9.39 -4.42 16.11
CA ARG A 65 -9.29 -2.95 16.08
C ARG A 65 -8.31 -2.40 17.11
N GLU A 66 -8.20 -3.00 18.28
CA GLU A 66 -7.18 -2.62 19.28
C GLU A 66 -5.77 -2.90 18.77
N LYS A 67 -5.56 -4.06 18.14
CA LYS A 67 -4.30 -4.40 17.45
C LYS A 67 -3.98 -3.41 16.32
N ALA A 68 -4.99 -3.05 15.52
CA ALA A 68 -4.84 -2.05 14.46
C ALA A 68 -4.48 -0.65 14.99
N THR A 69 -5.07 -0.27 16.12
CA THR A 69 -4.76 0.99 16.82
C THR A 69 -3.31 1.00 17.30
N THR A 70 -2.84 -0.11 17.87
CA THR A 70 -1.46 -0.29 18.28
C THR A 70 -0.50 -0.22 17.09
N LEU A 71 -0.83 -0.89 15.98
CA LEU A 71 -0.05 -0.81 14.74
C LEU A 71 0.07 0.63 14.24
N LEU A 72 -1.02 1.40 14.24
CA LEU A 72 -0.98 2.80 13.88
C LEU A 72 -0.05 3.61 14.79
N GLY A 73 -0.10 3.39 16.10
CA GLY A 73 0.81 4.03 17.06
C GLY A 73 2.29 3.74 16.78
N VAL A 74 2.64 2.49 16.47
CA VAL A 74 4.01 2.10 16.09
C VAL A 74 4.47 2.84 14.84
N LEU A 75 3.63 2.90 13.81
CA LEU A 75 3.94 3.58 12.54
C LEU A 75 4.06 5.09 12.71
N LEU A 76 3.24 5.70 13.57
CA LEU A 76 3.35 7.11 13.93
C LEU A 76 4.67 7.40 14.64
N ASN A 77 5.02 6.61 15.65
CA ASN A 77 6.32 6.76 16.35
C ASN A 77 7.50 6.60 15.37
N ALA A 78 7.46 5.63 14.45
CA ALA A 78 8.51 5.50 13.44
C ALA A 78 8.58 6.72 12.50
N THR A 79 7.43 7.29 12.14
CA THR A 79 7.33 8.49 11.32
C THR A 79 7.93 9.70 12.04
N GLU A 80 7.60 9.89 13.32
CA GLU A 80 8.14 10.96 14.16
C GLU A 80 9.65 10.84 14.32
N GLN A 81 10.18 9.63 14.55
CA GLN A 81 11.62 9.40 14.63
C GLN A 81 12.33 9.76 13.32
N LEU A 82 11.74 9.38 12.17
CA LEU A 82 12.30 9.72 10.85
C LEU A 82 12.19 11.21 10.51
N GLN A 83 11.17 11.91 11.01
CA GLN A 83 11.05 13.36 10.86
C GLN A 83 12.09 14.11 11.70
N ASN A 84 12.46 13.55 12.84
CA ASN A 84 13.46 14.07 13.77
C ASN A 84 14.87 13.49 13.54
N ASP A 85 15.19 13.12 12.29
CA ASP A 85 16.47 12.54 11.85
C ASP A 85 17.24 13.56 10.96
N PRO A 86 17.82 14.63 11.54
CA PRO A 86 18.34 15.77 10.78
C PRO A 86 19.53 15.43 9.87
N ASP A 87 20.31 14.41 10.22
CA ASP A 87 21.44 13.92 9.42
C ASP A 87 21.07 12.73 8.52
N GLY A 88 19.83 12.24 8.62
CA GLY A 88 19.34 11.12 7.83
C GLY A 88 19.94 9.76 8.22
N THR A 89 20.61 9.66 9.36
CA THR A 89 21.29 8.43 9.80
C THR A 89 20.31 7.29 10.00
N LEU A 90 19.19 7.55 10.70
CA LEU A 90 18.17 6.54 10.95
C LEU A 90 17.54 6.07 9.63
N LYS A 91 17.28 7.00 8.70
CA LYS A 91 16.74 6.68 7.39
C LYS A 91 17.72 5.80 6.58
N GLN A 92 19.02 6.10 6.62
CA GLN A 92 20.04 5.31 5.94
C GLN A 92 20.15 3.91 6.54
N GLU A 93 20.13 3.79 7.87
CA GLU A 93 20.15 2.50 8.56
C GLU A 93 18.92 1.65 8.19
N CYS A 94 17.73 2.25 8.25
CA CYS A 94 16.48 1.60 7.84
C CYS A 94 16.55 1.10 6.39
N SER A 95 17.09 1.91 5.47
CA SER A 95 17.29 1.54 4.07
C SER A 95 18.22 0.32 3.93
N HIS A 96 19.37 0.34 4.62
CA HIS A 96 20.32 -0.76 4.61
C HIS A 96 19.71 -2.06 5.15
N ARG A 97 19.00 -1.97 6.29
CA ARG A 97 18.29 -3.11 6.89
C ARG A 97 17.21 -3.66 5.97
N GLY A 98 16.39 -2.78 5.38
CA GLY A 98 15.35 -3.16 4.43
C GLY A 98 15.91 -3.86 3.19
N MET A 99 16.99 -3.33 2.64
CA MET A 99 17.69 -3.95 1.51
C MET A 99 18.18 -5.37 1.86
N LYS A 100 18.82 -5.55 3.02
CA LYS A 100 19.29 -6.88 3.47
C LYS A 100 18.12 -7.85 3.65
N ALA A 101 17.04 -7.42 4.30
CA ALA A 101 15.85 -8.25 4.52
C ALA A 101 15.19 -8.69 3.19
N MET A 102 15.07 -7.76 2.24
CA MET A 102 14.56 -8.08 0.89
C MET A 102 15.41 -9.14 0.21
N HIS A 103 16.74 -8.97 0.18
CA HIS A 103 17.64 -9.95 -0.43
C HIS A 103 17.51 -11.34 0.19
N GLN A 104 17.46 -11.42 1.53
CA GLN A 104 17.32 -12.70 2.24
C GLN A 104 15.99 -13.40 1.90
N GLN A 105 14.90 -12.66 1.78
CA GLN A 105 13.60 -13.23 1.41
C GLN A 105 13.55 -13.67 -0.06
N PHE A 106 14.19 -12.94 -0.98
CA PHE A 106 14.22 -13.32 -2.40
C PHE A 106 15.18 -14.48 -2.71
N MET A 107 16.26 -14.63 -1.95
CA MET A 107 17.21 -15.74 -2.14
C MET A 107 16.71 -17.05 -1.51
N ARG A 108 15.90 -17.00 -0.45
CA ARG A 108 15.22 -18.19 0.12
C ARG A 108 14.22 -18.85 -0.82
N LEU A 109 13.74 -18.15 -1.84
CA LEU A 109 12.81 -18.69 -2.85
C LEU A 109 13.52 -19.49 -3.96
N LYS A 110 14.87 -19.56 -3.94
CA LYS A 110 15.68 -20.25 -4.96
C LYS A 110 16.42 -21.50 -4.45
N SER A 111 16.19 -21.92 -3.21
CA SER A 111 16.78 -23.11 -2.58
C SER A 111 15.68 -24.08 -2.19
#